data_AF-A0A7Y4MQ23-F1
#
_entry.id   AF-A0A7Y4MQ23-F1
#
_cell.length_a   1.000
_cell.length_b   1.000
_cell.length_c   1.000
_cell.angle_alpha   90.00
_cell.angle_beta   90.00
_cell.angle_gamma   90.00
#
_symmetry.space_group_name_H-M   'P 1'
#
loop_
_entity.id
_entity.type
_entity.pdbx_description
1 polymer ?
#
loop_
_entity_poly.entity_id
_entity_poly.type
_entity_poly.pdbx_seq_one_letter_code
_entity_poly.pdbx_strand_id
1 'polypeptide(L)'
;LPQITRAPSRSGEGVSRVFTAQSQIVSQARVVTATLELASLVHRGWAELVKLALPITSFGDLMDTAHGRPDVAQAAARELENTAKVATYLYFLFGEVPPRVRMEWASMLSEYDAPWDLRDLARLPQWNTLEVTSRRQLQELVDWLFAQMNPSRTEAVALMNDLVRSALLLASHAPVGEIVAGHLPKPAPARVGTVLDLQVDPSRVRVGTHVLLASGVHTVQAVVEDLGTGTARARVFSTSAASVNLAEKTVAKFSEPEQRGGLLPTPRRTLLR
;
A
#
# COMPACT_ATOMS: atom_id res chain seq x y z
N LEU A 1 27.05 -24.10 4.54
CA LEU A 1 26.93 -22.64 4.33
C LEU A 1 26.38 -22.03 5.60
N PRO A 2 27.06 -21.07 6.24
CA PRO A 2 26.51 -20.42 7.43
C PRO A 2 25.24 -19.67 7.00
N GLN A 3 24.13 -19.94 7.68
CA GLN A 3 22.91 -19.19 7.47
C GLN A 3 23.12 -17.80 8.05
N ILE A 4 23.29 -16.81 7.17
CA ILE A 4 23.26 -15.40 7.55
C ILE A 4 21.80 -15.09 7.93
N THR A 5 21.47 -15.26 9.20
CA THR A 5 20.23 -14.71 9.74
C THR A 5 20.40 -13.20 9.77
N ARG A 6 19.88 -12.50 8.75
CA ARG A 6 19.90 -11.04 8.68
C ARG A 6 19.10 -10.52 9.88
N ALA A 7 19.75 -9.80 10.80
CA ALA A 7 19.06 -9.08 11.85
C ALA A 7 18.03 -8.12 11.22
N PRO A 8 16.84 -7.95 11.83
CA PRO A 8 15.85 -7.01 11.32
C PRO A 8 16.47 -5.61 11.23
N SER A 9 16.28 -4.93 10.11
CA SER A 9 16.71 -3.54 9.97
C SER A 9 15.87 -2.64 10.89
N ARG A 10 16.39 -1.48 11.29
CA ARG A 10 15.62 -0.50 12.11
C ARG A 10 14.27 -0.15 11.47
N SER A 11 14.23 -0.03 10.14
CA SER A 11 12.98 0.19 9.40
C SER A 11 12.02 -1.00 9.50
N GLY A 12 12.55 -2.23 9.45
CA GLY A 12 11.75 -3.45 9.66
C GLY A 12 11.18 -3.54 11.08
N GLU A 13 11.95 -3.15 12.10
CA GLU A 13 11.43 -3.00 13.46
C GLU A 13 10.33 -1.93 13.53
N GLY A 14 10.53 -0.78 12.89
CA GLY A 14 9.53 0.29 12.84
C GLY A 14 8.21 -0.16 12.21
N VAL A 15 8.25 -0.86 11.08
CA VAL A 15 7.06 -1.43 10.43
C VAL A 15 6.38 -2.46 11.33
N SER A 16 7.16 -3.35 11.96
CA SER A 16 6.61 -4.36 12.89
C SER A 16 5.92 -3.71 14.09
N ARG A 17 6.45 -2.60 14.62
CA ARG A 17 5.83 -1.83 15.71
C ARG A 17 4.51 -1.18 15.25
N VAL A 18 4.48 -0.53 14.09
CA VAL A 18 3.23 0.03 13.52
C VAL A 18 2.17 -1.06 13.35
N PHE A 19 2.55 -2.21 12.80
CA PHE A 19 1.62 -3.34 12.63
C PHE A 19 1.09 -3.85 13.97
N THR A 20 1.96 -3.99 14.97
CA THR A 20 1.58 -4.46 16.31
C THR A 20 0.63 -3.48 17.00
N ALA A 21 0.92 -2.17 16.95
CA ALA A 21 0.06 -1.14 17.50
C ALA A 21 -1.32 -1.13 16.84
N GLN A 22 -1.37 -1.23 15.50
CA GLN A 22 -2.64 -1.28 14.78
C GLN A 22 -3.43 -2.56 15.07
N SER A 23 -2.75 -3.70 15.24
CA SER A 23 -3.38 -4.96 15.65
C SER A 23 -4.05 -4.83 17.03
N GLN A 24 -3.40 -4.13 17.97
CA GLN A 24 -3.98 -3.87 19.29
C GLN A 24 -5.23 -2.97 19.19
N ILE A 25 -5.20 -1.89 18.42
CA ILE A 25 -6.36 -1.01 18.19
C ILE A 25 -7.54 -1.81 17.61
N VAL A 26 -7.28 -2.62 16.58
CA VAL A 26 -8.31 -3.48 15.96
C VAL A 26 -8.86 -4.50 16.96
N SER A 27 -8.02 -5.09 17.81
CA SER A 27 -8.46 -6.04 18.83
C SER A 27 -9.40 -5.40 19.86
N GLN A 28 -9.09 -4.17 20.30
CA GLN A 28 -9.94 -3.43 21.23
C GLN A 28 -11.29 -3.09 20.61
N ALA A 29 -11.29 -2.62 19.35
CA ALA A 29 -12.53 -2.35 18.61
C ALA A 29 -13.42 -3.61 18.51
N ARG A 30 -12.84 -4.78 18.25
CA ARG A 30 -13.57 -6.06 18.19
C ARG A 30 -14.19 -6.45 19.53
N VAL A 31 -13.53 -6.18 20.65
CA VAL A 31 -14.09 -6.41 21.99
C VAL A 31 -15.33 -5.55 22.21
N VAL A 32 -15.28 -4.27 21.83
CA VAL A 32 -16.45 -3.36 21.94
C VAL A 32 -17.64 -3.90 21.16
N THR A 33 -17.44 -4.31 19.91
CA THR A 33 -18.49 -4.91 19.07
C THR A 33 -19.01 -6.23 19.66
N ALA A 34 -18.14 -7.07 20.23
CA ALA A 34 -18.53 -8.34 20.83
C ALA A 34 -19.39 -8.17 22.11
N THR A 35 -19.25 -7.04 22.81
CA THR A 35 -20.04 -6.72 24.01
C THR A 35 -21.36 -6.00 23.72
N LEU A 36 -21.76 -5.90 22.45
CA LEU A 36 -22.96 -5.18 22.04
C LEU A 36 -24.24 -5.96 22.42
N GLU A 37 -25.02 -5.40 23.35
CA GLU A 37 -26.34 -5.91 23.73
C GLU A 37 -27.42 -5.48 22.74
N LEU A 38 -27.71 -6.33 21.76
CA LEU A 38 -28.73 -6.08 20.71
C LEU A 38 -30.13 -5.80 21.29
N ALA A 39 -30.48 -6.43 22.41
CA ALA A 39 -31.77 -6.22 23.09
C ALA A 39 -31.94 -4.76 23.56
N SER A 40 -30.83 -4.07 23.89
CA SER A 40 -30.84 -2.67 24.36
C SER A 40 -31.09 -1.65 23.23
N LEU A 41 -31.10 -2.09 21.98
CA LEU A 41 -31.25 -1.24 20.79
C LEU A 41 -32.71 -1.15 20.32
N VAL A 42 -33.56 -2.11 20.69
CA VAL A 42 -34.94 -2.27 20.18
C VAL A 42 -35.84 -1.06 20.49
N HIS A 43 -35.58 -0.34 21.59
CA HIS A 43 -36.37 0.82 22.01
C HIS A 43 -35.75 2.17 21.67
N ARG A 44 -34.60 2.19 20.96
CA ARG A 44 -33.91 3.44 20.62
C ARG A 44 -34.43 4.03 19.32
N GLY A 45 -34.50 5.36 19.28
CA GLY A 45 -34.81 6.08 18.04
C GLY A 45 -33.68 5.98 17.01
N TRP A 46 -34.02 6.12 15.72
CA TRP A 46 -33.09 5.99 14.59
C TRP A 46 -31.82 6.84 14.74
N ALA A 47 -31.94 8.11 15.14
CA ALA A 47 -30.79 9.00 15.29
C ALA A 47 -29.79 8.50 16.35
N GLU A 48 -30.29 7.88 17.42
CA GLU A 48 -29.45 7.29 18.47
C GLU A 48 -28.80 5.98 17.99
N LEU A 49 -29.53 5.17 17.22
CA LEU A 49 -28.96 3.97 16.59
C LEU A 49 -27.81 4.32 15.63
N VAL A 50 -27.96 5.37 14.81
CA VAL A 50 -26.88 5.84 13.92
C VAL A 50 -25.65 6.30 14.71
N LYS A 51 -25.84 7.04 15.80
CA LYS A 51 -24.74 7.47 16.68
C LYS A 51 -24.01 6.29 17.32
N LEU A 52 -24.76 5.26 17.73
CA LEU A 52 -24.21 4.04 18.33
C LEU A 52 -23.54 3.11 17.32
N ALA A 53 -24.02 3.09 16.07
CA ALA A 53 -23.44 2.28 15.00
C ALA A 53 -22.07 2.81 14.55
N LEU A 54 -21.92 4.14 14.43
CA LEU A 54 -20.68 4.77 13.96
C LEU A 54 -19.37 4.32 14.64
N PRO A 55 -19.29 4.09 15.95
CA PRO A 55 -18.06 3.58 16.59
C PRO A 55 -17.87 2.06 16.51
N ILE A 56 -18.91 1.28 16.21
CA ILE A 56 -18.85 -0.20 16.24
C ILE A 56 -18.86 -0.85 14.85
N THR A 57 -19.26 -0.10 13.82
CA THR A 57 -19.26 -0.55 12.43
C THR A 57 -17.87 -0.40 11.81
N SER A 58 -17.39 -1.45 11.16
CA SER A 58 -16.15 -1.45 10.38
C SER A 58 -16.40 -1.25 8.88
N PHE A 59 -15.34 -0.95 8.13
CA PHE A 59 -15.39 -0.94 6.66
C PHE A 59 -15.82 -2.29 6.08
N GLY A 60 -15.45 -3.41 6.73
CA GLY A 60 -15.84 -4.75 6.31
C GLY A 60 -17.35 -4.96 6.39
N ASP A 61 -17.99 -4.41 7.43
CA ASP A 61 -19.44 -4.49 7.59
C ASP A 61 -20.18 -3.67 6.52
N LEU A 62 -19.58 -2.57 6.05
CA LEU A 62 -20.10 -1.77 4.94
C LEU A 62 -19.87 -2.41 3.56
N MET A 63 -18.84 -3.26 3.43
CA MET A 63 -18.53 -4.00 2.21
C MET A 63 -19.35 -5.29 2.09
N ASP A 64 -19.91 -5.79 3.20
CA ASP A 64 -20.73 -7.00 3.20
C ASP A 64 -22.06 -6.77 2.48
N THR A 65 -22.39 -7.62 1.51
CA THR A 65 -23.66 -7.53 0.80
C THR A 65 -24.89 -7.94 1.62
N ALA A 66 -24.69 -8.54 2.80
CA ALA A 66 -25.78 -9.03 3.66
C ALA A 66 -26.78 -7.95 4.09
N HIS A 67 -26.39 -6.67 4.11
CA HIS A 67 -27.28 -5.55 4.43
C HIS A 67 -28.15 -5.09 3.25
N GLY A 68 -28.13 -5.78 2.10
CA GLY A 68 -29.02 -5.52 0.96
C GLY A 68 -28.78 -4.20 0.21
N ARG A 69 -27.62 -3.56 0.42
CA ARG A 69 -27.23 -2.29 -0.21
C ARG A 69 -25.95 -2.45 -1.03
N PRO A 70 -26.03 -3.06 -2.23
CA PRO A 70 -24.84 -3.29 -3.05
C PRO A 70 -24.13 -1.99 -3.46
N ASP A 71 -24.87 -0.88 -3.51
CA ASP A 71 -24.34 0.47 -3.73
C ASP A 71 -23.36 0.91 -2.63
N VAL A 72 -23.69 0.63 -1.36
CA VAL A 72 -22.85 0.97 -0.20
C VAL A 72 -21.59 0.09 -0.19
N ALA A 73 -21.74 -1.21 -0.48
CA ALA A 73 -20.61 -2.12 -0.57
C ALA A 73 -19.62 -1.72 -1.66
N GLN A 74 -20.12 -1.32 -2.83
CA GLN A 74 -19.28 -0.84 -3.93
C GLN A 74 -18.58 0.47 -3.58
N ALA A 75 -19.27 1.40 -2.91
CA ALA A 75 -18.67 2.66 -2.48
C ALA A 75 -17.55 2.43 -1.45
N ALA A 76 -17.80 1.60 -0.42
CA ALA A 76 -16.81 1.27 0.60
C ALA A 76 -15.56 0.58 0.00
N ALA A 77 -15.76 -0.38 -0.90
CA ALA A 77 -14.66 -1.05 -1.60
C ALA A 77 -13.85 -0.05 -2.45
N ARG A 78 -14.52 0.88 -3.13
CA ARG A 78 -13.86 1.89 -3.97
C ARG A 78 -13.01 2.86 -3.16
N GLU A 79 -13.46 3.29 -1.99
CA GLU A 79 -12.67 4.15 -1.11
C GLU A 79 -11.40 3.45 -0.60
N LEU A 80 -11.51 2.18 -0.22
CA LEU A 80 -10.36 1.38 0.21
C LEU A 80 -9.36 1.19 -0.95
N GLU A 81 -9.85 0.88 -2.15
CA GLU A 81 -9.06 0.74 -3.37
C GLU A 81 -8.34 2.06 -3.73
N ASN A 82 -9.03 3.20 -3.66
CA ASN A 82 -8.43 4.51 -3.91
C ASN A 82 -7.35 4.84 -2.89
N THR A 83 -7.61 4.58 -1.60
CA THR A 83 -6.64 4.77 -0.53
C THR A 83 -5.39 3.91 -0.73
N ALA A 84 -5.58 2.63 -1.10
CA ALA A 84 -4.47 1.73 -1.40
C ALA A 84 -3.63 2.19 -2.60
N LYS A 85 -4.27 2.71 -3.66
CA LYS A 85 -3.56 3.28 -4.82
C LYS A 85 -2.70 4.47 -4.44
N VAL A 86 -3.26 5.42 -3.69
CA VAL A 86 -2.53 6.62 -3.24
C VAL A 86 -1.39 6.25 -2.30
N ALA A 87 -1.61 5.36 -1.34
CA ALA A 87 -0.56 4.86 -0.45
C ALA A 87 0.57 4.14 -1.22
N THR A 88 0.22 3.34 -2.23
CA THR A 88 1.20 2.66 -3.09
C THR A 88 2.02 3.65 -3.91
N TYR A 89 1.36 4.69 -4.46
CA TYR A 89 2.07 5.72 -5.21
C TYR A 89 2.95 6.59 -4.30
N LEU A 90 2.49 6.88 -3.09
CA LEU A 90 3.29 7.55 -2.07
C LEU A 90 4.54 6.74 -1.69
N TYR A 91 4.39 5.42 -1.47
CA TYR A 91 5.52 4.50 -1.31
C TYR A 91 6.49 4.57 -2.50
N PHE A 92 5.97 4.59 -3.73
CA PHE A 92 6.79 4.70 -4.93
C PHE A 92 7.62 6.00 -4.94
N LEU A 93 6.98 7.15 -4.69
CA LEU A 93 7.65 8.45 -4.67
C LEU A 93 8.63 8.59 -3.51
N PHE A 94 8.31 8.05 -2.34
CA PHE A 94 9.29 7.90 -1.27
C PHE A 94 10.47 7.04 -1.71
N GLY A 95 10.31 6.07 -2.61
CA GLY A 95 11.42 5.31 -3.17
C GLY A 95 12.39 6.13 -4.03
N GLU A 96 11.92 7.22 -4.65
CA GLU A 96 12.72 8.09 -5.53
C GLU A 96 13.51 9.14 -4.76
N VAL A 97 13.17 9.40 -3.49
CA VAL A 97 13.92 10.34 -2.64
C VAL A 97 15.36 9.83 -2.44
N PRO A 98 16.40 10.69 -2.43
CA PRO A 98 17.78 10.26 -2.26
C PRO A 98 17.98 9.35 -1.04
N PRO A 99 18.69 8.21 -1.15
CA PRO A 99 18.83 7.24 -0.06
C PRO A 99 19.31 7.83 1.27
N ARG A 100 20.19 8.84 1.22
CA ARG A 100 20.70 9.56 2.40
C ARG A 100 19.57 10.24 3.18
N VAL A 101 18.70 10.96 2.47
CA VAL A 101 17.56 11.70 3.04
C VAL A 101 16.55 10.71 3.66
N ARG A 102 16.25 9.62 2.94
CA ARG A 102 15.33 8.57 3.41
C ARG A 102 15.82 7.84 4.65
N MET A 103 17.11 7.54 4.73
CA MET A 103 17.71 6.90 5.90
C MET A 103 17.57 7.77 7.15
N GLU A 104 17.72 9.09 7.01
CA GLU A 104 17.53 10.04 8.10
C GLU A 104 16.07 10.07 8.56
N TRP A 105 15.11 10.14 7.62
CA TRP A 105 13.69 10.04 7.93
C TRP A 105 13.32 8.72 8.61
N ALA A 106 13.83 7.60 8.10
CA ALA A 106 13.54 6.29 8.65
C ALA A 106 14.13 6.09 10.04
N SER A 107 15.33 6.62 10.30
CA SER A 107 15.95 6.58 11.62
C SER A 107 15.08 7.34 12.64
N MET A 108 14.61 8.53 12.26
CA MET A 108 13.73 9.37 13.08
C MET A 108 12.35 8.73 13.31
N LEU A 109 11.77 8.10 12.29
CA LEU A 109 10.42 7.53 12.34
C LEU A 109 10.34 6.10 12.89
N SER A 110 11.48 5.40 13.01
CA SER A 110 11.54 4.06 13.62
C SER A 110 11.45 4.12 15.16
N GLU A 111 11.75 5.27 15.76
CA GLU A 111 11.55 5.53 17.17
C GLU A 111 10.06 5.84 17.40
N TYR A 112 9.27 4.77 17.62
CA TYR A 112 7.80 4.82 17.76
C TYR A 112 7.31 5.60 18.99
N ASP A 113 8.20 6.09 19.85
CA ASP A 113 7.83 6.72 21.13
C ASP A 113 7.21 8.13 20.98
N ALA A 114 7.26 8.74 19.78
CA ALA A 114 6.59 10.00 19.49
C ALA A 114 5.69 9.92 18.23
N PRO A 115 4.40 10.27 18.32
CA PRO A 115 3.57 10.45 17.14
C PRO A 115 4.10 11.64 16.33
N TRP A 116 4.62 11.35 15.14
CA TRP A 116 4.96 12.38 14.18
C TRP A 116 3.71 12.76 13.40
N ASP A 117 3.42 14.05 13.36
CA ASP A 117 2.39 14.59 12.48
C ASP A 117 2.96 14.67 11.06
N LEU A 118 2.70 13.62 10.28
CA LEU A 118 3.09 13.45 8.89
C LEU A 118 2.08 14.04 7.91
N ARG A 119 1.09 14.81 8.40
CA ARG A 119 0.23 15.61 7.54
C ARG A 119 1.02 16.71 6.84
N ASP A 120 2.04 17.27 7.49
CA ASP A 120 2.92 18.27 6.93
C ASP A 120 4.34 17.69 6.75
N LEU A 121 4.65 17.24 5.53
CA LEU A 121 5.95 16.65 5.22
C LEU A 121 7.08 17.69 5.26
N ALA A 122 6.79 18.98 5.29
CA ALA A 122 7.82 20.02 5.36
C ALA A 122 8.60 20.02 6.67
N ARG A 123 8.08 19.34 7.69
CA ARG A 123 8.75 19.12 8.98
C ARG A 123 9.84 18.07 8.92
N LEU A 124 9.90 17.26 7.86
CA LEU A 124 10.93 16.26 7.70
C LEU A 124 12.31 16.93 7.48
N PRO A 125 13.39 16.39 8.06
CA PRO A 125 14.72 16.95 7.87
C PRO A 125 15.13 16.87 6.40
N GLN A 126 15.87 17.87 5.91
CA GLN A 126 16.28 17.97 4.50
C GLN A 126 15.11 18.01 3.50
N TRP A 127 13.87 18.23 3.93
CA TRP A 127 12.74 18.37 3.00
C TRP A 127 13.02 19.41 1.91
N ASN A 128 13.50 20.59 2.31
CA ASN A 128 13.78 21.70 1.40
C ASN A 128 14.90 21.44 0.38
N THR A 129 15.68 20.37 0.52
CA THR A 129 16.70 19.99 -0.48
C THR A 129 16.11 19.20 -1.65
N LEU A 130 14.86 18.74 -1.54
CA LEU A 130 14.17 18.04 -2.61
C LEU A 130 13.66 19.01 -3.69
N GLU A 131 13.58 18.52 -4.92
CA GLU A 131 13.01 19.27 -6.03
C GLU A 131 11.59 19.74 -5.69
N VAL A 132 11.25 20.96 -6.09
CA VAL A 132 9.95 21.59 -5.81
C VAL A 132 8.79 20.70 -6.31
N THR A 133 8.96 20.10 -7.49
CA THR A 133 7.98 19.19 -8.11
C THR A 133 7.75 17.94 -7.24
N SER A 134 8.82 17.27 -6.81
CA SER A 134 8.74 16.08 -5.94
C SER A 134 8.11 16.41 -4.59
N ARG A 135 8.48 17.53 -3.98
CA ARG A 135 7.87 17.99 -2.71
C ARG A 135 6.37 18.20 -2.86
N ARG A 136 5.96 18.89 -3.94
CA ARG A 136 4.54 19.16 -4.21
C ARG A 136 3.77 17.86 -4.40
N GLN A 137 4.27 16.93 -5.19
CA GLN A 137 3.63 15.64 -5.44
C GLN A 137 3.48 14.82 -4.15
N LEU A 138 4.54 14.72 -3.34
CA LEU A 138 4.50 14.00 -2.07
C LEU A 138 3.45 14.61 -1.12
N GLN A 139 3.44 15.94 -0.99
CA GLN A 139 2.47 16.64 -0.13
C GLN A 139 1.04 16.51 -0.66
N GLU A 140 0.81 16.62 -1.97
CA GLU A 140 -0.51 16.45 -2.60
C GLU A 140 -1.12 15.08 -2.29
N LEU A 141 -0.33 14.00 -2.31
CA LEU A 141 -0.81 12.66 -1.96
C LEU A 141 -1.14 12.52 -0.47
N VAL A 142 -0.31 13.10 0.39
CA VAL A 142 -0.56 13.14 1.84
C VAL A 142 -1.83 13.93 2.14
N ASP A 143 -1.97 15.12 1.56
CA ASP A 143 -3.17 15.96 1.70
C ASP A 143 -4.42 15.21 1.25
N TRP A 144 -4.34 14.47 0.14
CA TRP A 144 -5.43 13.63 -0.33
C TRP A 144 -5.80 12.54 0.68
N LEU A 145 -4.82 11.84 1.28
CA LEU A 145 -5.08 10.80 2.28
C LEU A 145 -5.77 11.38 3.52
N PHE A 146 -5.27 12.50 4.03
CA PHE A 146 -5.86 13.18 5.19
C PHE A 146 -7.23 13.81 4.88
N ALA A 147 -7.53 14.12 3.62
CA ALA A 147 -8.86 14.58 3.21
C ALA A 147 -9.94 13.48 3.25
N GLN A 148 -9.56 12.19 3.28
CA GLN A 148 -10.52 11.08 3.34
C GLN A 148 -11.11 10.85 4.74
N MET A 149 -10.67 11.59 5.75
CA MET A 149 -11.06 11.37 7.14
C MET A 149 -11.60 12.61 7.84
N ASN A 150 -12.29 12.37 8.95
CA ASN A 150 -12.69 13.44 9.86
C ASN A 150 -11.50 13.82 10.77
N PRO A 151 -10.94 15.04 10.64
CA PRO A 151 -9.78 15.48 11.42
C PRO A 151 -10.06 15.62 12.92
N SER A 152 -11.34 15.69 13.32
CA SER A 152 -11.73 15.74 14.74
C SER A 152 -11.58 14.39 15.45
N ARG A 153 -11.37 13.29 14.71
CA ARG A 153 -11.11 11.96 15.28
C ARG A 153 -9.61 11.69 15.32
N THR A 154 -9.02 11.71 16.51
CA THR A 154 -7.59 11.49 16.74
C THR A 154 -7.10 10.13 16.25
N GLU A 155 -7.91 9.08 16.44
CA GLU A 155 -7.62 7.72 15.94
C GLU A 155 -7.52 7.66 14.42
N ALA A 156 -8.36 8.44 13.72
CA ALA A 156 -8.30 8.53 12.27
C ALA A 156 -6.97 9.17 11.87
N VAL A 157 -6.64 10.33 12.44
CA VAL A 157 -5.37 11.04 12.19
C VAL A 157 -4.16 10.14 12.46
N ALA A 158 -4.19 9.35 13.54
CA ALA A 158 -3.16 8.38 13.86
C ALA A 158 -3.03 7.30 12.78
N LEU A 159 -4.15 6.74 12.29
CA LEU A 159 -4.15 5.75 11.22
C LEU A 159 -3.52 6.28 9.92
N MET A 160 -3.85 7.51 9.50
CA MET A 160 -3.22 8.10 8.30
C MET A 160 -1.73 8.34 8.51
N ASN A 161 -1.33 8.83 9.70
CA ASN A 161 0.08 8.95 10.04
C ASN A 161 0.80 7.61 9.96
N ASP A 162 0.21 6.54 10.48
CA ASP A 162 0.78 5.20 10.43
C ASP A 162 0.84 4.63 9.01
N LEU A 163 -0.12 4.95 8.15
CA LEU A 163 -0.10 4.59 6.73
C LEU A 163 1.05 5.30 5.99
N VAL A 164 1.19 6.62 6.15
CA VAL A 164 2.27 7.41 5.56
C VAL A 164 3.63 6.95 6.09
N ARG A 165 3.74 6.72 7.41
CA ARG A 165 4.93 6.18 8.07
C ARG A 165 5.30 4.81 7.51
N SER A 166 4.33 3.91 7.35
CA SER A 166 4.57 2.59 6.77
C SER A 166 5.09 2.69 5.35
N ALA A 167 4.48 3.52 4.50
CA ALA A 167 4.94 3.76 3.14
C ALA A 167 6.39 4.28 3.11
N LEU A 168 6.74 5.22 3.99
CA LEU A 168 8.09 5.78 4.09
C LEU A 168 9.10 4.75 4.61
N LEU A 169 8.79 4.03 5.69
CA LEU A 169 9.68 3.03 6.28
C LEU A 169 9.92 1.87 5.32
N LEU A 170 8.89 1.40 4.62
CA LEU A 170 9.01 0.39 3.58
C LEU A 170 9.88 0.88 2.43
N ALA A 171 9.67 2.13 1.99
CA ALA A 171 10.53 2.70 0.94
C ALA A 171 11.98 2.82 1.41
N SER A 172 12.21 3.19 2.67
CA SER A 172 13.54 3.43 3.24
C SER A 172 14.29 2.16 3.63
N HIS A 173 13.61 1.02 3.67
CA HIS A 173 14.26 -0.27 3.82
C HIS A 173 15.12 -0.55 2.57
N ALA A 174 16.43 -0.31 2.68
CA ALA A 174 17.42 -0.69 1.68
C ALA A 174 17.34 -2.21 1.38
N PRO A 175 17.57 -2.63 0.14
CA PRO A 175 16.77 -3.63 -0.57
C PRO A 175 16.84 -5.04 0.03
N VAL A 176 15.68 -5.69 0.16
CA VAL A 176 15.61 -7.13 -0.03
C VAL A 176 15.07 -7.33 -1.44
N GLY A 177 15.99 -7.66 -2.35
CA GLY A 177 15.77 -7.64 -3.79
C GLY A 177 16.26 -6.34 -4.37
N GLU A 178 17.42 -6.38 -5.02
CA GLU A 178 17.81 -5.40 -6.01
C GLU A 178 16.56 -4.90 -6.77
N ILE A 179 16.10 -3.67 -6.53
CA ILE A 179 15.10 -3.06 -7.41
C ILE A 179 15.80 -2.95 -8.75
N VAL A 180 15.53 -3.91 -9.63
CA VAL A 180 15.96 -3.81 -11.00
C VAL A 180 15.08 -2.74 -11.59
N ALA A 181 15.61 -1.53 -11.72
CA ALA A 181 14.90 -0.46 -12.40
C ALA A 181 14.94 -0.79 -13.89
N GLY A 182 13.80 -1.16 -14.45
CA GLY A 182 13.58 -1.10 -15.89
C GLY A 182 12.78 0.14 -16.24
N HIS A 183 12.54 0.36 -17.52
CA HIS A 183 11.67 1.43 -17.97
C HIS A 183 10.91 1.04 -19.23
N LEU A 184 9.81 1.73 -19.48
CA LEU A 184 9.05 1.57 -20.71
C LEU A 184 9.77 2.32 -21.86
N PRO A 185 10.24 1.64 -22.91
CA PRO A 185 11.05 2.27 -23.97
C PRO A 185 10.20 3.11 -24.94
N LYS A 186 8.88 2.89 -24.99
CA LYS A 186 7.94 3.63 -25.83
C LYS A 186 6.60 3.79 -25.12
N PRO A 187 5.86 4.88 -25.31
CA PRO A 187 4.54 5.04 -24.70
C PRO A 187 3.62 3.86 -25.05
N ALA A 188 2.89 3.34 -24.07
CA ALA A 188 1.99 2.22 -24.26
C ALA A 188 0.71 2.36 -23.40
N PRO A 189 -0.48 2.07 -23.96
CA PRO A 189 -1.68 1.94 -23.16
C PRO A 189 -1.65 0.61 -22.41
N ALA A 190 -1.80 0.65 -21.08
CA ALA A 190 -1.90 -0.52 -20.22
C ALA A 190 -3.36 -0.82 -19.86
N ARG A 191 -3.82 -2.02 -20.22
CA ARG A 191 -5.10 -2.61 -19.80
C ARG A 191 -4.83 -4.02 -19.28
N VAL A 192 -5.73 -4.57 -18.47
CA VAL A 192 -5.63 -5.97 -18.05
C VAL A 192 -5.56 -6.88 -19.29
N GLY A 193 -4.55 -7.75 -19.33
CA GLY A 193 -4.24 -8.62 -20.46
C GLY A 193 -3.24 -8.05 -21.48
N THR A 194 -2.95 -6.75 -21.45
CA THR A 194 -1.92 -6.16 -22.34
C THR A 194 -0.54 -6.65 -21.96
N VAL A 195 0.31 -6.92 -22.97
CA VAL A 195 1.73 -7.22 -22.77
C VAL A 195 2.55 -5.96 -23.01
N LEU A 196 3.37 -5.59 -22.03
CA LEU A 196 4.27 -4.44 -22.06
C LEU A 196 5.69 -4.92 -22.32
N ASP A 197 6.36 -4.35 -23.32
CA ASP A 197 7.80 -4.53 -23.54
C ASP A 197 8.56 -3.54 -22.63
N LEU A 198 9.34 -4.06 -21.69
CA LEU A 198 10.10 -3.27 -20.72
C LEU A 198 11.57 -3.42 -21.00
N GLN A 199 12.32 -2.31 -20.97
CA GLN A 199 13.77 -2.35 -21.09
C GLN A 199 14.39 -2.56 -19.70
N VAL A 200 15.10 -3.67 -19.54
CA VAL A 200 15.66 -4.11 -18.25
C VAL A 200 16.82 -5.06 -18.49
N ASP A 201 17.77 -5.11 -17.56
CA ASP A 201 18.85 -6.08 -17.59
C ASP A 201 18.31 -7.49 -17.28
N PRO A 202 18.31 -8.43 -18.26
CA PRO A 202 17.71 -9.76 -18.10
C PRO A 202 18.51 -10.63 -17.13
N SER A 203 19.76 -10.29 -16.78
CA SER A 203 20.53 -11.04 -15.79
C SER A 203 19.99 -10.86 -14.36
N ARG A 204 19.13 -9.86 -14.15
CA ARG A 204 18.59 -9.47 -12.84
C ARG A 204 17.10 -9.78 -12.67
N VAL A 205 16.41 -10.23 -13.71
CA VAL A 205 14.96 -10.48 -13.72
C VAL A 205 14.67 -11.92 -14.16
N ARG A 206 13.58 -12.52 -13.64
CA ARG A 206 13.13 -13.86 -14.02
C ARG A 206 11.70 -13.82 -14.56
N VAL A 207 11.33 -14.84 -15.33
CA VAL A 207 9.91 -15.10 -15.63
C VAL A 207 9.18 -15.34 -14.30
N GLY A 208 8.02 -14.71 -14.12
CA GLY A 208 7.24 -14.69 -12.88
C GLY A 208 7.54 -13.51 -11.95
N THR A 209 8.54 -12.67 -12.24
CA THR A 209 8.81 -11.45 -11.46
C THR A 209 7.64 -10.47 -11.56
N HIS A 210 7.19 -9.93 -10.43
CA HIS A 210 6.15 -8.92 -10.40
C HIS A 210 6.73 -7.56 -10.79
N VAL A 211 5.98 -6.82 -11.60
CA VAL A 211 6.35 -5.50 -12.08
C VAL A 211 5.28 -4.51 -11.67
N LEU A 212 5.72 -3.41 -11.05
CA LEU A 212 4.88 -2.27 -10.74
C LEU A 212 5.33 -1.07 -11.59
N LEU A 213 4.38 -0.46 -12.32
CA LEU A 213 4.56 0.79 -13.03
C LEU A 213 3.60 1.84 -12.48
N ALA A 214 4.07 3.08 -12.34
CA ALA A 214 3.28 4.22 -11.88
C ALA A 214 3.27 5.33 -12.93
N SER A 215 2.09 5.89 -13.21
CA SER A 215 1.89 7.01 -14.13
C SER A 215 0.93 8.02 -13.49
N GLY A 216 1.49 9.04 -12.84
CA GLY A 216 0.72 9.95 -11.99
C GLY A 216 -0.03 9.18 -10.89
N VAL A 217 -1.32 9.44 -10.71
CA VAL A 217 -2.18 8.73 -9.74
C VAL A 217 -2.56 7.30 -10.14
N HIS A 218 -2.09 6.83 -11.29
CA HIS A 218 -2.44 5.51 -11.82
C HIS A 218 -1.32 4.49 -11.61
N THR A 219 -1.71 3.27 -11.26
CA THR A 219 -0.81 2.13 -11.06
C THR A 219 -1.15 1.00 -12.00
N VAL A 220 -0.12 0.31 -12.47
CA VAL A 220 -0.21 -0.86 -13.35
C VAL A 220 0.63 -1.96 -12.73
N GLN A 221 0.02 -3.11 -12.47
CA GLN A 221 0.69 -4.30 -12.01
C GLN A 221 0.73 -5.34 -13.12
N ALA A 222 1.92 -5.88 -13.36
CA ALA A 222 2.19 -6.85 -14.40
C ALA A 222 3.10 -7.96 -13.88
N VAL A 223 3.16 -9.07 -14.61
CA VAL A 223 4.06 -10.19 -14.34
C VAL A 223 4.91 -10.47 -15.57
N VAL A 224 6.21 -10.68 -15.39
CA VAL A 224 7.11 -11.03 -16.48
C VAL A 224 6.76 -12.43 -17.00
N GLU A 225 6.45 -12.55 -18.28
CA GLU A 225 6.12 -13.82 -18.94
C GLU A 225 7.25 -14.32 -19.83
N ASP A 226 8.07 -13.42 -20.36
CA ASP A 226 9.14 -13.75 -21.30
C ASP A 226 10.31 -12.74 -21.17
N LEU A 227 11.52 -13.18 -21.50
CA LEU A 227 12.76 -12.41 -21.40
C LEU A 227 13.49 -12.43 -22.74
N GLY A 228 13.79 -11.24 -23.26
CA GLY A 228 14.61 -11.03 -24.45
C GLY A 228 16.00 -10.49 -24.11
N THR A 229 16.77 -10.17 -25.15
CA THR A 229 18.09 -9.53 -25.00
C THR A 229 17.92 -8.07 -24.60
N GLY A 230 18.03 -7.78 -23.30
CA GLY A 230 17.88 -6.42 -22.76
C GLY A 230 16.44 -5.95 -22.57
N THR A 231 15.46 -6.86 -22.73
CA THR A 231 14.03 -6.56 -22.59
C THR A 231 13.30 -7.66 -21.83
N ALA A 232 12.21 -7.31 -21.17
CA ALA A 232 11.28 -8.23 -20.52
C ALA A 232 9.85 -7.95 -21.00
N ARG A 233 9.10 -8.99 -21.30
CA ARG A 233 7.67 -8.90 -21.62
C ARG A 233 6.87 -9.14 -20.36
N ALA A 234 6.12 -8.14 -19.93
CA ALA A 234 5.28 -8.23 -18.74
C ALA A 234 3.80 -8.13 -19.10
N ARG A 235 3.00 -9.14 -18.72
CA ARG A 235 1.55 -9.11 -18.90
C ARG A 235 0.89 -8.41 -17.73
N VAL A 236 0.10 -7.40 -18.04
CA VAL A 236 -0.67 -6.63 -17.07
C VAL A 236 -1.80 -7.48 -16.53
N PHE A 237 -1.88 -7.61 -15.20
CA PHE A 237 -2.96 -8.33 -14.53
C PHE A 237 -3.86 -7.42 -13.70
N SER A 238 -3.39 -6.22 -13.32
CA SER A 238 -4.19 -5.23 -12.61
C SER A 238 -3.84 -3.81 -13.04
N THR A 239 -4.85 -2.95 -13.18
CA THR A 239 -4.71 -1.54 -13.51
C THR A 239 -5.64 -0.70 -12.65
N SER A 240 -5.18 0.49 -12.24
CA SER A 240 -5.99 1.39 -11.41
C SER A 240 -7.18 2.03 -12.13
N ALA A 241 -7.19 2.00 -13.46
CA ALA A 241 -8.23 2.51 -14.35
C ALA A 241 -8.46 1.52 -15.51
N ALA A 242 -9.53 1.70 -16.29
CA ALA A 242 -9.86 0.82 -17.42
C ALA A 242 -8.75 0.79 -18.50
N SER A 243 -8.02 1.90 -18.64
CA SER A 243 -6.82 2.02 -19.46
C SER A 243 -5.92 3.09 -18.85
N VAL A 244 -4.65 2.78 -18.66
CA VAL A 244 -3.64 3.72 -18.15
C VAL A 244 -2.65 4.00 -19.26
N ASN A 245 -2.50 5.25 -19.68
CA ASN A 245 -1.48 5.61 -20.66
C ASN A 245 -0.15 5.78 -19.92
N LEU A 246 0.79 4.89 -20.21
CA LEU A 246 2.15 4.95 -19.69
C LEU A 246 3.01 5.74 -20.68
N ALA A 247 3.72 6.74 -20.17
CA ALA A 247 4.63 7.55 -20.98
C ALA A 247 5.95 6.80 -21.26
N GLU A 248 6.71 7.27 -22.24
CA GLU A 248 8.09 6.84 -22.42
C GLU A 248 8.89 7.05 -21.13
N LYS A 249 9.83 6.15 -20.84
CA LYS A 249 10.68 6.14 -19.65
C LYS A 249 9.92 6.02 -18.32
N THR A 250 8.65 5.60 -18.36
CA THR A 250 7.94 5.20 -17.12
C THR A 250 8.75 4.12 -16.42
N VAL A 251 9.14 4.40 -15.18
CA VAL A 251 9.97 3.48 -14.38
C VAL A 251 9.16 2.25 -14.01
N ALA A 252 9.74 1.09 -14.29
CA ALA A 252 9.21 -0.21 -13.92
C ALA A 252 10.03 -0.77 -12.75
N LYS A 253 9.37 -1.03 -11.62
CA LYS A 253 9.99 -1.65 -10.45
C LYS A 253 9.71 -3.14 -10.46
N PHE A 254 10.77 -3.93 -10.50
CA PHE A 254 10.71 -5.38 -10.49
C PHE A 254 10.94 -5.86 -9.05
N SER A 255 10.01 -6.65 -8.53
CA SER A 255 10.08 -7.27 -7.22
C SER A 255 9.91 -8.78 -7.37
N GLU A 256 10.71 -9.55 -6.65
CA GLU A 256 10.46 -11.00 -6.55
C GLU A 256 9.03 -11.22 -6.07
N PRO A 257 8.33 -12.25 -6.58
CA PRO A 257 7.08 -12.64 -5.96
C PRO A 257 7.38 -12.90 -4.49
N GLU A 258 6.61 -12.29 -3.57
CA GLU A 258 6.72 -12.63 -2.16
C GLU A 258 6.68 -14.16 -2.06
N GLN A 259 7.75 -14.76 -1.53
CA GLN A 259 7.62 -16.10 -0.97
C GLN A 259 6.53 -15.97 0.08
N ARG A 260 5.31 -16.39 -0.27
CA ARG A 260 4.23 -16.60 0.68
C ARG A 260 4.81 -17.55 1.75
N GLY A 261 5.25 -16.97 2.86
CA GLY A 261 5.52 -17.70 4.09
C GLY A 261 4.30 -18.59 4.35
N GLY A 262 4.55 -19.89 4.48
CA GLY A 262 3.56 -20.91 4.27
C GLY A 262 2.31 -20.72 5.13
N LEU A 263 1.14 -20.74 4.47
CA LEU A 263 -0.07 -21.44 4.89
C LEU A 263 -1.15 -21.18 3.84
N LEU A 264 -1.12 -21.96 2.77
CA LEU A 264 -2.33 -22.28 2.02
C LEU A 264 -2.42 -23.81 1.94
N PRO A 265 -3.54 -24.42 2.37
CA PRO A 265 -3.72 -25.86 2.28
C PRO A 265 -3.72 -26.25 0.80
N THR A 266 -2.85 -27.18 0.45
CA THR A 266 -2.83 -27.82 -0.86
C THR A 266 -4.18 -28.52 -1.07
N PRO A 267 -4.89 -28.32 -2.19
CA PRO A 267 -6.06 -29.13 -2.49
C PRO A 267 -5.57 -30.56 -2.75
N ARG A 268 -5.88 -31.48 -1.83
CA ARG A 268 -5.74 -32.91 -2.07
C ARG A 268 -6.58 -33.25 -3.30
N ARG A 269 -5.92 -33.48 -4.43
CA ARG A 269 -6.48 -34.27 -5.53
C ARG A 269 -6.70 -35.69 -5.00
N THR A 270 -7.92 -35.97 -4.56
CA THR A 270 -8.38 -37.34 -4.38
C THR A 270 -8.55 -37.94 -5.77
N LEU A 271 -7.55 -38.71 -6.22
CA LEU A 271 -7.75 -39.67 -7.29
C LEU A 271 -8.55 -40.82 -6.69
N LEU A 272 -9.85 -40.83 -6.95
CA LEU A 272 -10.67 -42.03 -6.79
C LEU A 272 -10.45 -42.91 -8.03
N ARG A 273 -9.88 -44.09 -7.78
CA ARG A 273 -10.25 -45.32 -8.50
C ARG A 273 -11.49 -45.89 -7.84
#